data_AF-A0A7K2TL04-F1
#
_entry.id   AF-A0A7K2TL04-F1
#
_cell.length_a   1.000
_cell.length_b   1.000
_cell.length_c   1.000
_cell.angle_alpha   90.00
_cell.angle_beta   90.00
_cell.angle_gamma   90.00
#
_symmetry.space_group_name_H-M   'P 1'
#
loop_
_entity.id
_entity.type
_entity.pdbx_description
1 polymer ?
#
loop_
_entity_poly.entity_id
_entity_poly.type
_entity_poly.pdbx_seq_one_letter_code
_entity_poly.pdbx_strand_id
1 'polypeptide(L)'
;MYEPIRSTSVHSTAGTPADFPGRSREDELDIQLAGHLSALLAATDELRAMAPSGDLDTAADRLAEQVARLRGGRSPVRASLPCAPAARRPAALHRRAHTLAGRALVVAASRADTAAAILAAERMDAHAAAGERREPAL
;
A
#
# COMPACT_ATOMS: atom_id res chain seq x y z
N MET A 1 23.81 -54.77 27.72
CA MET A 1 22.97 -54.52 26.52
C MET A 1 22.53 -53.07 26.57
N TYR A 2 22.74 -52.31 25.50
CA TYR A 2 22.27 -50.93 25.40
C TYR A 2 20.87 -50.97 24.77
N GLU A 3 19.86 -50.41 25.42
CA GLU A 3 18.54 -50.25 24.81
C GLU A 3 18.55 -49.07 23.82
N PRO A 4 17.81 -49.14 22.70
CA PRO A 4 17.76 -48.04 21.73
C PRO A 4 16.88 -46.90 22.26
N ILE A 5 17.37 -45.67 22.12
CA ILE A 5 16.65 -44.44 22.45
C ILE A 5 15.37 -44.39 21.59
N ARG A 6 14.20 -44.44 22.24
CA ARG A 6 12.91 -44.17 21.59
C ARG A 6 12.87 -42.72 21.15
N SER A 7 12.64 -42.52 19.85
CA SER A 7 12.49 -41.23 19.20
C SER A 7 11.46 -40.35 19.91
N THR A 8 11.87 -39.19 20.40
CA THR A 8 10.95 -38.08 20.62
C THR A 8 10.90 -37.27 19.33
N SER A 9 9.84 -37.48 18.56
CA SER A 9 9.50 -36.63 17.43
C SER A 9 9.21 -35.22 17.97
N VAL A 10 10.14 -34.29 17.77
CA VAL A 10 10.03 -32.86 18.15
C VAL A 10 9.25 -32.03 17.12
N HIS A 11 8.49 -32.66 16.21
CA HIS A 11 7.72 -31.96 15.20
C HIS A 11 6.23 -31.85 15.59
N SER A 12 5.97 -31.22 16.73
CA SER A 12 4.66 -30.65 17.03
C SER A 12 4.84 -29.23 17.53
N THR A 13 5.01 -28.30 16.60
CA THR A 13 4.61 -26.91 16.82
C THR A 13 3.10 -26.79 16.65
N ALA A 14 2.36 -27.52 17.49
CA ALA A 14 1.04 -27.13 17.94
C ALA A 14 1.27 -26.28 19.20
N GLY A 15 1.85 -25.10 19.00
CA GLY A 15 2.05 -24.10 20.04
C GLY A 15 1.04 -22.99 19.80
N THR A 16 0.07 -22.88 20.70
CA THR A 16 -0.56 -21.66 21.20
C THR A 16 -0.33 -20.39 20.37
N PRO A 17 -1.36 -19.62 19.93
CA PRO A 17 -1.10 -18.27 19.44
C PRO A 17 -0.38 -17.54 20.57
N ALA A 18 0.90 -17.28 20.34
CA ALA A 18 1.73 -16.65 21.34
C ALA A 18 1.14 -15.27 21.57
N ASP A 19 0.57 -15.07 22.75
CA ASP A 19 0.38 -13.77 23.37
C ASP A 19 1.76 -13.13 23.60
N PHE A 20 2.43 -12.75 22.50
CA PHE A 20 3.38 -11.66 22.55
C PHE A 20 2.57 -10.38 22.78
N PRO A 21 3.05 -9.41 23.55
CA PRO A 21 2.47 -8.06 23.59
C PRO A 21 2.73 -7.27 22.27
N GLY A 22 2.80 -7.98 21.15
CA GLY A 22 2.93 -7.48 19.80
C GLY A 22 1.57 -7.53 19.11
N ARG A 23 1.33 -6.53 18.27
CA ARG A 23 0.14 -6.39 17.42
C ARG A 23 -0.25 -7.70 16.72
N SER A 24 -1.55 -7.89 16.49
CA SER A 24 -2.02 -9.00 15.65
C SER A 24 -1.45 -8.88 14.23
N ARG A 25 -1.28 -10.01 13.53
CA ARG A 25 -0.91 -10.02 12.11
C ARG A 25 -1.82 -9.11 11.29
N GLU A 26 -3.12 -9.07 11.62
CA GLU A 26 -4.08 -8.20 10.96
C GLU A 26 -3.77 -6.71 11.19
N ASP A 27 -3.43 -6.35 12.42
CA ASP A 27 -3.02 -4.98 12.77
C ASP A 27 -1.73 -4.59 12.05
N GLU A 28 -0.77 -5.51 11.91
CA GLU A 28 0.46 -5.29 11.14
C GLU A 28 0.18 -5.04 9.66
N LEU A 29 -0.76 -5.80 9.08
CA LEU A 29 -1.22 -5.58 7.71
C LEU A 29 -1.94 -4.24 7.55
N ASP A 30 -2.74 -3.82 8.54
CA ASP A 30 -3.37 -2.49 8.54
C ASP A 30 -2.35 -1.36 8.50
N ILE A 31 -1.27 -1.48 9.28
CA ILE A 31 -0.22 -0.48 9.33
C ILE A 31 0.54 -0.43 8.02
N GLN A 32 0.87 -1.59 7.45
CA GLN A 32 1.53 -1.68 6.15
C GLN A 32 0.65 -1.10 5.04
N LEU A 33 -0.63 -1.46 5.02
CA LEU A 33 -1.59 -0.97 4.04
C LEU A 33 -1.80 0.54 4.18
N ALA A 34 -1.98 1.04 5.40
CA ALA A 34 -2.07 2.48 5.67
C ALA A 34 -0.81 3.22 5.23
N GLY A 35 0.37 2.63 5.43
CA GLY A 35 1.65 3.17 4.98
C GLY A 35 1.74 3.28 3.45
N HIS A 36 1.41 2.21 2.73
CA HIS A 36 1.42 2.20 1.27
C HIS A 36 0.39 3.16 0.66
N LEU A 37 -0.82 3.19 1.20
CA LEU A 37 -1.86 4.11 0.74
C LEU A 37 -1.52 5.57 1.06
N SER A 38 -0.86 5.85 2.19
CA SER A 38 -0.36 7.20 2.50
C SER A 38 0.71 7.64 1.49
N ALA A 39 1.62 6.74 1.11
CA ALA A 39 2.64 7.03 0.11
C ALA A 39 2.03 7.23 -1.29
N LEU A 40 1.00 6.45 -1.64
CA LEU A 40 0.25 6.61 -2.88
C LEU A 40 -0.50 7.96 -2.92
N LEU A 41 -1.14 8.33 -1.81
CA LEU A 41 -1.78 9.64 -1.67
C LEU A 41 -0.78 10.78 -1.89
N ALA A 42 0.41 10.71 -1.27
CA ALA A 42 1.45 11.72 -1.45
C ALA A 42 1.87 11.85 -2.93
N ALA A 43 2.09 10.74 -3.63
CA ALA A 43 2.43 10.77 -5.06
C ALA A 43 1.28 11.35 -5.92
N THR A 44 0.02 11.09 -5.54
CA THR A 44 -1.18 11.64 -6.20
C THR A 44 -1.30 13.15 -5.95
N ASP A 45 -1.02 13.61 -4.73
CA ASP A 45 -1.00 15.03 -4.37
C ASP A 45 0.09 15.79 -5.14
N GLU A 46 1.27 15.20 -5.28
CA GLU A 46 2.37 15.76 -6.09
C GLU A 46 1.96 15.88 -7.57
N LEU A 47 1.32 14.84 -8.14
CA LEU A 47 0.80 14.89 -9.50
C LEU A 47 -0.25 15.99 -9.68
N ARG A 48 -1.16 16.12 -8.73
CA ARG A 48 -2.19 17.17 -8.71
C ARG A 48 -1.58 18.57 -8.67
N ALA A 49 -0.51 18.76 -7.91
CA ALA A 49 0.18 20.05 -7.87
C ALA A 49 0.81 20.45 -9.22
N MET A 50 1.18 19.48 -10.05
CA MET A 50 1.77 19.72 -11.37
C MET A 50 0.74 19.79 -12.51
N ALA A 51 -0.29 18.96 -12.44
CA ALA A 51 -1.34 18.84 -13.45
C ALA A 51 -2.68 18.54 -12.76
N PRO A 52 -3.41 19.58 -12.33
CA PRO A 52 -4.71 19.43 -11.69
C PRO A 52 -5.69 18.69 -12.61
N SER A 53 -6.44 17.74 -12.06
CA SER A 53 -7.53 17.06 -12.76
C SER A 53 -8.55 16.53 -11.76
N GLY A 54 -9.84 16.58 -12.10
CA GLY A 54 -10.92 16.12 -11.21
C GLY A 54 -10.81 14.63 -10.84
N ASP A 55 -10.22 13.82 -11.71
CA ASP A 55 -9.94 12.41 -11.43
C ASP A 55 -8.91 12.24 -10.31
N LEU A 56 -7.84 13.06 -10.31
CA LEU A 56 -6.83 13.05 -9.24
C LEU A 56 -7.38 13.58 -7.92
N ASP A 57 -8.28 14.57 -7.96
CA ASP A 57 -8.97 15.08 -6.76
C ASP A 57 -9.83 13.99 -6.11
N THR A 58 -10.68 13.35 -6.92
CA THR A 58 -11.54 12.26 -6.46
C THR A 58 -10.70 11.08 -5.94
N ALA A 59 -9.59 10.76 -6.61
CA ALA A 59 -8.67 9.72 -6.17
C ALA A 59 -8.02 10.05 -4.83
N ALA A 60 -7.55 11.29 -4.65
CA ALA A 60 -6.91 11.75 -3.42
C ALA A 60 -7.87 11.68 -2.23
N ASP A 61 -9.14 12.04 -2.43
CA ASP A 61 -10.14 12.01 -1.37
C ASP A 61 -10.50 10.57 -0.97
N ARG A 62 -10.74 9.68 -1.94
CA ARG A 62 -10.95 8.24 -1.68
C ARG A 62 -9.77 7.59 -0.96
N LEU A 63 -8.54 7.94 -1.34
CA LEU A 63 -7.33 7.45 -0.67
C LEU A 63 -7.22 7.98 0.76
N ALA A 64 -7.54 9.25 1.00
CA ALA A 64 -7.53 9.85 2.33
C ALA A 64 -8.56 9.20 3.27
N GLU A 65 -9.78 8.96 2.78
CA GLU A 65 -10.82 8.21 3.51
C GLU A 65 -10.36 6.79 3.86
N GLN A 66 -9.76 6.10 2.89
CA GLN A 66 -9.23 4.76 3.10
C GLN A 66 -8.13 4.73 4.17
N VAL A 67 -7.18 5.66 4.12
CA VAL A 67 -6.12 5.76 5.13
C VAL A 67 -6.69 6.13 6.50
N ALA A 68 -7.65 7.05 6.57
CA ALA A 68 -8.30 7.43 7.82
C ALA A 68 -8.99 6.22 8.47
N ARG A 69 -9.71 5.41 7.69
CA ARG A 69 -10.34 4.17 8.18
C ARG A 69 -9.31 3.23 8.83
N LEU A 70 -8.20 2.97 8.15
CA LEU A 70 -7.15 2.06 8.64
C LEU A 70 -6.40 2.61 9.86
N ARG A 71 -6.39 3.92 10.06
CA ARG A 71 -5.75 4.59 11.22
C ARG A 71 -6.71 4.90 12.37
N GLY A 72 -7.93 4.36 12.35
CA GLY A 72 -8.95 4.60 13.38
C GLY A 72 -9.52 6.02 13.34
N GLY A 73 -9.81 6.54 12.15
CA GLY A 73 -10.41 7.86 11.92
C GLY A 73 -9.43 9.03 11.84
N ARG A 74 -8.12 8.79 12.00
CA ARG A 74 -7.10 9.85 11.91
C ARG A 74 -6.76 10.15 10.46
N SER A 75 -7.11 11.35 10.00
CA SER A 75 -6.77 11.83 8.67
C SER A 75 -5.24 11.81 8.46
N PRO A 76 -4.74 11.31 7.32
CA PRO A 76 -3.32 11.34 7.01
C PRO A 76 -2.81 12.79 6.94
N VAL A 77 -1.66 13.04 7.55
CA VAL A 77 -0.96 14.32 7.39
C VAL A 77 -0.51 14.44 5.93
N ARG A 78 -1.09 15.38 5.20
CA ARG A 78 -0.68 15.72 3.84
C ARG A 78 0.55 16.64 3.90
N ALA A 79 1.72 16.06 4.10
CA ALA A 79 2.98 16.80 3.99
C ALA A 79 3.40 16.84 2.52
N SER A 80 3.36 18.03 1.92
CA SER A 80 3.95 18.27 0.60
C SER A 80 5.48 18.25 0.76
N LEU A 81 6.09 17.07 0.72
CA LEU A 81 7.54 16.95 0.70
C LEU A 81 8.05 17.50 -0.66
N PRO A 82 9.01 18.42 -0.68
CA PRO A 82 9.61 18.87 -1.92
C PRO A 82 10.36 17.69 -2.55
N CYS A 83 9.84 17.17 -3.65
CA CYS A 83 10.41 15.99 -4.28
C CYS A 83 11.69 16.33 -5.06
N ALA A 84 12.65 15.40 -5.05
CA ALA A 84 13.90 15.52 -5.79
C ALA A 84 13.65 15.80 -7.29
N PRO A 85 14.55 16.51 -8.00
CA PRO A 85 14.32 16.95 -9.39
C PRO A 85 13.94 15.85 -10.38
N ALA A 86 14.35 14.59 -10.16
CA ALA A 86 13.94 13.44 -10.97
C ALA A 86 12.42 13.12 -10.88
N ALA A 87 11.78 13.47 -9.76
CA ALA A 87 10.35 13.31 -9.54
C ALA A 87 9.52 14.51 -10.00
N ARG A 88 10.14 15.58 -10.51
CA ARG A 88 9.41 16.66 -11.20
C ARG A 88 8.91 16.25 -12.59
N ARG A 89 9.17 15.02 -13.03
CA ARG A 89 8.65 14.48 -14.29
C ARG A 89 7.34 13.73 -14.03
N PRO A 90 6.19 14.19 -14.57
CA PRO A 90 4.89 13.53 -14.36
C PRO A 90 4.89 12.03 -14.67
N ALA A 91 5.61 11.59 -15.71
CA ALA A 91 5.73 10.17 -16.05
C ALA A 91 6.44 9.34 -14.96
N ALA A 92 7.47 9.89 -14.32
CA ALA A 92 8.16 9.23 -13.22
C ALA A 92 7.26 9.12 -11.98
N LEU A 93 6.43 10.14 -11.72
CA LEU A 93 5.44 10.11 -10.65
C LEU A 93 4.33 9.08 -10.92
N HIS A 94 3.80 9.01 -12.14
CA HIS A 94 2.83 7.97 -12.50
C HIS A 94 3.41 6.57 -12.33
N ARG A 95 4.67 6.34 -12.72
CA ARG A 95 5.35 5.05 -12.52
C ARG A 95 5.53 4.72 -11.04
N ARG A 96 5.94 5.69 -10.22
CA ARG A 96 6.06 5.53 -8.77
C ARG A 96 4.70 5.21 -8.14
N ALA A 97 3.65 5.95 -8.52
CA ALA A 97 2.30 5.76 -8.02
C ALA A 97 1.74 4.38 -8.42
N HIS A 98 1.96 3.94 -9.66
CA HIS A 98 1.60 2.60 -10.12
C HIS A 98 2.27 1.50 -9.27
N THR A 99 3.58 1.60 -9.01
CA THR A 99 4.28 0.63 -8.14
C THR A 99 3.74 0.63 -6.71
N LEU A 100 3.43 1.81 -6.15
CA LEU A 100 2.84 1.91 -4.81
C LEU A 100 1.44 1.30 -4.75
N ALA A 101 0.63 1.49 -5.79
CA ALA A 101 -0.68 0.87 -5.92
C ALA A 101 -0.59 -0.65 -5.98
N GLY A 102 0.37 -1.21 -6.74
CA GLY A 102 0.62 -2.65 -6.77
C GLY A 102 1.03 -3.23 -5.40
N ARG A 103 1.86 -2.52 -4.63
CA ARG A 103 2.23 -2.93 -3.26
C ARG A 103 1.02 -2.88 -2.31
N ALA A 104 0.21 -1.83 -2.40
CA ALA A 104 -1.02 -1.71 -1.61
C ALA A 104 -2.01 -2.84 -1.95
N LEU A 105 -2.15 -3.21 -3.23
CA LEU A 105 -3.02 -4.28 -3.69
C LEU A 105 -2.67 -5.63 -3.06
N VAL A 106 -1.39 -6.01 -3.05
CA VAL A 106 -0.93 -7.28 -2.46
C VAL A 106 -1.23 -7.34 -0.95
N VAL A 107 -0.99 -6.25 -0.22
CA VAL A 107 -1.26 -6.18 1.22
C VAL A 107 -2.77 -6.20 1.50
N ALA A 108 -3.56 -5.47 0.71
CA ALA A 108 -5.02 -5.46 0.83
C ALA A 108 -5.61 -6.86 0.58
N ALA A 109 -5.15 -7.56 -0.45
CA ALA A 109 -5.56 -8.93 -0.74
C ALA A 109 -5.17 -9.89 0.40
N SER A 110 -3.96 -9.75 0.95
CA SER A 110 -3.48 -10.57 2.07
C SER A 110 -4.31 -10.38 3.36
N ARG A 111 -4.88 -9.18 3.54
CA ARG A 111 -5.82 -8.86 4.62
C ARG A 111 -7.27 -9.27 4.31
N ALA A 112 -7.59 -9.57 3.06
CA ALA A 112 -8.95 -9.65 2.54
C ALA A 112 -9.75 -8.33 2.63
N ASP A 113 -9.07 -7.17 2.65
CA ASP A 113 -9.73 -5.87 2.49
C ASP A 113 -10.07 -5.63 1.02
N THR A 114 -11.26 -6.09 0.63
CA THR A 114 -11.73 -6.01 -0.76
C THR A 114 -11.89 -4.57 -1.24
N ALA A 115 -12.33 -3.65 -0.36
CA ALA A 115 -12.49 -2.25 -0.72
C ALA A 115 -11.14 -1.59 -1.01
N ALA A 116 -10.12 -1.85 -0.17
CA ALA A 116 -8.76 -1.40 -0.41
C ALA A 116 -8.16 -2.00 -1.68
N ALA A 117 -8.41 -3.29 -1.94
CA ALA A 117 -7.90 -3.99 -3.10
C ALA A 117 -8.46 -3.41 -4.40
N ILE A 118 -9.79 -3.19 -4.47
CA ILE A 118 -10.43 -2.56 -5.63
C ILE A 118 -9.87 -1.16 -5.84
N LEU A 119 -9.80 -0.33 -4.79
CA LEU A 119 -9.25 1.01 -4.89
C LEU A 119 -7.80 1.01 -5.40
N ALA A 120 -6.96 0.11 -4.89
CA ALA A 120 -5.58 -0.02 -5.32
C ALA A 120 -5.46 -0.45 -6.79
N ALA A 121 -6.26 -1.41 -7.24
CA ALA A 121 -6.30 -1.84 -8.63
C ALA A 121 -6.73 -0.71 -9.58
N GLU A 122 -7.83 -0.01 -9.26
CA GLU A 122 -8.29 1.13 -10.07
C GLU A 122 -7.22 2.24 -10.19
N ARG A 123 -6.47 2.50 -9.11
CA ARG A 123 -5.38 3.51 -9.15
C ARG A 123 -4.18 3.01 -9.94
N MET A 124 -3.85 1.73 -9.83
CA MET A 124 -2.78 1.10 -10.61
C MET A 124 -3.04 1.27 -12.11
N ASP A 125 -4.26 0.96 -12.57
CA ASP A 125 -4.68 1.07 -13.97
C ASP A 125 -4.72 2.54 -14.44
N ALA A 126 -5.28 3.44 -13.62
CA ALA A 126 -5.33 4.86 -13.94
C ALA A 126 -3.94 5.48 -14.13
N HIS A 127 -2.96 5.09 -13.30
CA HIS A 127 -1.59 5.57 -13.43
C HIS A 127 -0.83 4.93 -14.61
N ALA A 128 -1.14 3.67 -14.96
CA ALA A 128 -0.60 3.04 -16.18
C ALA A 128 -1.09 3.80 -17.43
N ALA A 129 -2.41 3.98 -17.58
CA ALA A 129 -3.00 4.69 -18.71
C ALA A 129 -2.56 6.18 -18.79
N ALA A 130 -2.34 6.83 -17.65
CA ALA A 130 -1.83 8.20 -17.61
C ALA A 130 -0.34 8.30 -18.00
N GLY A 131 0.47 7.29 -17.66
CA GLY A 131 1.87 7.18 -18.09
C GLY A 131 1.99 6.98 -19.59
N GLU A 132 1.22 6.06 -20.16
CA GLU A 132 1.22 5.74 -21.59
C GLU A 132 0.80 6.94 -22.46
N ARG A 133 -0.24 7.68 -22.06
CA ARG A 133 -0.66 8.92 -22.76
C ARG A 133 0.43 10.01 -22.77
N ARG A 134 1.38 9.97 -21.83
CA ARG A 134 2.46 10.95 -21.69
C ARG A 134 3.78 10.52 -22.33
N GLU A 135 3.90 9.24 -22.72
CA GLU A 135 4.99 8.73 -23.54
C GLU A 135 4.48 8.53 -24.99
N PRO A 136 4.15 9.60 -25.75
CA PRO A 136 3.95 9.43 -27.18
C PRO A 136 5.30 8.99 -27.79
N ALA A 137 5.27 7.86 -28.49
CA ALA A 137 6.41 7.27 -29.17
C ALA A 137 7.16 8.32 -30.03
N LEU A 138 8.48 8.37 -29.82
CA LEU A 138 9.44 9.00 -30.73
C LEU A 138 9.71 8.08 -31.92
#